data_AF-A0A3M1S5W2-F1
#
_entry.id   AF-A0A3M1S5W2-F1
#
_cell.length_a   1.000
_cell.length_b   1.000
_cell.length_c   1.000
_cell.angle_alpha   90.00
_cell.angle_beta   90.00
_cell.angle_gamma   90.00
#
_symmetry.space_group_name_H-M   'P 1'
#
loop_
_entity.id
_entity.type
_entity.pdbx_description
1 polymer ?
#
loop_
_entity_poly.entity_id
_entity_poly.type
_entity_poly.pdbx_seq_one_letter_code
_entity_poly.pdbx_strand_id
1 'polypeptide(L)'
;SLIAYRLTPVFVVFTVPILAVYYEKNFPRVFKILATVVIILLIAASLYSNRKGLLSFGISTNSFPVSAVRFIKQNGLSNERTFSNYEWGGYLIWEDIPVFVDGRTLRKEALTSYYHIMFQGKTEGLDYWKVSQVLFSGADITTGKPMALLDSLVNAKNRWVLLYGDEKAVVFIRNEERFSGLIKRYSIPSIFAYNLVQMRAKKILSIKPDDPIALASFAYASFKKGMKGVGKPYIVRAVSIDNENPFVQQVAGLYGNR
;
A
#
# COMPACT_ATOMS: atom_id res chain seq x y z
N SER A 1 -6.52 -14.15 -3.45
CA SER A 1 -6.23 -13.24 -4.58
C SER A 1 -7.54 -12.59 -5.06
N LEU A 2 -7.50 -11.41 -5.69
CA LEU A 2 -8.70 -10.79 -6.31
C LEU A 2 -9.37 -11.71 -7.35
N ILE A 3 -8.60 -12.60 -7.98
CA ILE A 3 -9.09 -13.63 -8.90
C ILE A 3 -9.96 -14.66 -8.16
N ALA A 4 -9.52 -15.17 -7.00
CA ALA A 4 -10.34 -16.06 -6.18
C ALA A 4 -11.67 -15.38 -5.82
N TYR A 5 -11.62 -14.11 -5.41
CA TYR A 5 -12.82 -13.35 -5.06
C TYR A 5 -13.80 -13.17 -6.24
N ARG A 6 -13.29 -12.93 -7.46
CA ARG A 6 -14.12 -12.85 -8.68
C ARG A 6 -14.72 -14.19 -9.10
N LEU A 7 -14.00 -15.29 -8.86
CA LEU A 7 -14.43 -16.63 -9.27
C LEU A 7 -15.28 -17.34 -8.21
N THR A 8 -15.27 -16.90 -6.94
CA THR A 8 -16.09 -17.52 -5.88
C THR A 8 -17.58 -17.61 -6.25
N PRO A 9 -18.25 -16.56 -6.77
CA PRO A 9 -19.67 -16.67 -7.14
C PRO A 9 -19.89 -17.69 -8.25
N VAL A 10 -19.01 -17.72 -9.25
CA VAL A 10 -19.07 -18.67 -10.37
C VAL A 10 -18.85 -20.10 -9.88
N PHE A 11 -17.84 -20.31 -9.02
CA PHE A 11 -17.57 -21.60 -8.40
C PHE A 11 -18.78 -22.11 -7.63
N VAL A 12 -19.42 -21.26 -6.82
CA VAL A 12 -20.62 -21.63 -6.06
C VAL A 12 -21.78 -21.99 -7.00
N VAL A 13 -22.05 -21.21 -8.05
CA VAL A 13 -23.14 -21.50 -9.01
C VAL A 13 -22.97 -22.84 -9.71
N PHE A 14 -21.74 -23.25 -10.04
CA PHE A 14 -21.50 -24.53 -10.73
C PHE A 14 -21.31 -25.71 -9.78
N THR A 15 -20.70 -25.51 -8.62
CA THR A 15 -20.46 -26.63 -7.67
C THR A 15 -21.68 -26.98 -6.85
N VAL A 16 -22.54 -26.01 -6.50
CA VAL A 16 -23.73 -26.27 -5.68
C VAL A 16 -24.71 -27.23 -6.35
N PRO A 17 -25.07 -27.11 -7.65
CA PRO A 17 -25.96 -28.07 -8.30
C PRO A 17 -25.36 -29.47 -8.39
N ILE A 18 -24.06 -29.58 -8.70
CA ILE A 18 -23.35 -30.87 -8.80
C ILE A 18 -23.31 -31.56 -7.44
N LEU A 19 -22.96 -30.80 -6.39
CA LEU A 19 -22.96 -31.30 -5.01
C LEU A 19 -24.37 -31.65 -4.55
N ALA A 20 -25.40 -30.86 -4.90
CA ALA A 20 -26.78 -31.14 -4.54
C ALA A 20 -27.26 -32.47 -5.14
N VAL A 21 -27.00 -32.72 -6.41
CA VAL A 21 -27.34 -33.98 -7.10
C VAL A 21 -26.59 -35.17 -6.49
N TYR A 22 -25.27 -35.03 -6.26
CA TYR A 22 -24.47 -36.08 -5.61
C TYR A 22 -24.97 -36.37 -4.20
N TYR A 23 -25.30 -35.32 -3.45
CA TYR A 23 -25.75 -35.41 -2.07
C TYR A 23 -27.15 -36.01 -1.96
N GLU A 24 -28.03 -35.71 -2.92
CA GLU A 24 -29.36 -36.30 -3.01
C GLU A 24 -29.31 -37.82 -3.24
N LYS A 25 -28.35 -38.28 -4.06
CA LYS A 25 -28.23 -39.69 -4.44
C LYS A 25 -27.59 -40.57 -3.36
N ASN A 26 -26.66 -40.04 -2.57
CA ASN A 26 -25.76 -40.87 -1.75
C ASN A 26 -25.98 -40.80 -0.23
N PHE A 27 -26.82 -39.90 0.28
CA PHE A 27 -26.99 -39.71 1.74
C PHE A 27 -28.43 -39.97 2.23
N PRO A 28 -28.61 -40.52 3.45
CA PRO A 28 -29.93 -40.75 4.04
C PRO A 28 -30.64 -39.44 4.40
N ARG A 29 -31.98 -39.45 4.46
CA ARG A 29 -32.83 -38.26 4.70
C ARG A 29 -32.42 -37.45 5.94
N VAL A 30 -32.02 -38.12 7.01
CA VAL A 30 -31.61 -37.47 8.28
C VAL A 30 -30.38 -36.59 8.08
N PHE A 31 -29.38 -37.06 7.32
CA PHE A 31 -28.19 -36.27 7.02
C PHE A 31 -28.54 -35.03 6.20
N LYS A 32 -29.49 -35.14 5.27
CA LYS A 32 -29.95 -34.02 4.45
C LYS A 32 -30.59 -32.92 5.29
N ILE A 33 -31.48 -33.29 6.20
CA ILE A 33 -32.12 -32.34 7.11
C ILE A 33 -31.07 -31.63 7.96
N LEU A 34 -30.11 -32.37 8.52
CA LEU A 34 -29.02 -31.79 9.31
C LEU A 34 -28.16 -30.82 8.48
N ALA A 35 -27.78 -31.18 7.26
CA ALA A 35 -27.01 -30.30 6.38
C ALA A 35 -27.78 -29.04 5.99
N THR A 36 -29.08 -29.15 5.68
CA THR A 36 -29.93 -27.99 5.41
C THR A 36 -30.03 -27.07 6.62
N VAL A 37 -30.21 -27.62 7.82
CA VAL A 37 -30.23 -26.84 9.07
C VAL A 37 -28.88 -26.14 9.29
N VAL A 38 -27.76 -26.82 9.08
CA VAL A 38 -26.42 -26.22 9.18
C VAL A 38 -26.24 -25.11 8.16
N ILE A 39 -26.65 -25.30 6.90
CA ILE A 39 -26.57 -24.26 5.86
C ILE A 39 -27.42 -23.05 6.25
N ILE A 40 -28.65 -23.26 6.73
CA ILE A 40 -29.54 -22.17 7.20
C ILE A 40 -28.89 -21.42 8.37
N LEU A 41 -28.31 -22.15 9.34
CA LEU A 41 -27.60 -21.54 10.47
C LEU A 41 -26.37 -20.75 10.01
N LEU A 42 -25.62 -21.25 9.03
CA LEU A 42 -24.48 -20.54 8.45
C LEU A 42 -24.92 -19.28 7.69
N ILE A 43 -26.02 -19.33 6.93
CA ILE A 43 -26.61 -18.16 6.26
C ILE A 43 -27.09 -17.15 7.31
N ALA A 44 -27.80 -17.59 8.34
CA ALA A 44 -28.28 -16.71 9.42
C ALA A 44 -27.11 -16.06 10.19
N ALA A 45 -26.07 -16.82 10.52
CA ALA A 45 -24.85 -16.32 11.16
C ALA A 45 -24.08 -15.35 10.25
N SER A 46 -24.06 -15.62 8.94
CA SER A 46 -23.49 -14.74 7.93
C SER A 46 -24.23 -13.41 7.85
N LEU A 47 -25.56 -13.44 7.70
CA LEU A 47 -26.41 -12.24 7.68
C LEU A 47 -26.31 -11.43 8.97
N TYR A 48 -26.25 -12.10 10.13
CA TYR A 48 -26.07 -11.47 11.44
C TYR A 48 -24.69 -10.79 11.55
N SER A 49 -23.63 -11.48 11.10
CA SER A 49 -22.26 -10.93 11.12
C SER A 49 -22.07 -9.79 10.12
N ASN A 50 -22.74 -9.83 8.97
CA ASN A 50 -22.66 -8.77 7.95
C ASN A 50 -23.28 -7.46 8.45
N ARG A 51 -24.34 -7.53 9.28
CA ARG A 51 -24.88 -6.35 10.00
C ARG A 51 -23.88 -5.73 10.98
N LYS A 52 -22.95 -6.52 11.51
CA LYS A 52 -21.85 -6.06 12.38
C LYS A 52 -20.52 -5.84 11.63
N GLY A 53 -20.50 -5.97 10.30
CA GLY A 53 -19.29 -5.81 9.47
C GLY A 53 -18.25 -6.94 9.63
N LEU A 54 -18.55 -8.01 10.38
CA LEU A 54 -17.66 -9.14 10.65
C LEU A 54 -17.45 -10.07 9.43
N LEU A 55 -18.40 -10.06 8.49
CA LEU A 55 -18.34 -10.82 7.23
C LEU A 55 -18.64 -9.91 6.03
N SER A 56 -18.00 -8.74 5.99
CA SER A 56 -18.05 -7.88 4.81
C SER A 56 -17.38 -8.60 3.63
N PHE A 57 -18.21 -9.07 2.70
CA PHE A 57 -17.79 -9.45 1.35
C PHE A 57 -17.48 -8.16 0.56
N GLY A 58 -16.42 -7.49 0.98
CA GLY A 58 -15.81 -6.34 0.32
C GLY A 58 -14.29 -6.46 0.39
N ILE A 59 -13.61 -5.90 -0.60
CA ILE A 59 -12.16 -5.66 -0.50
C ILE A 59 -11.93 -4.89 0.80
N SER A 60 -11.06 -5.38 1.69
CA SER A 60 -10.65 -4.61 2.87
C SER A 60 -10.09 -3.27 2.37
N THR A 61 -10.89 -2.21 2.48
CA THR A 61 -10.51 -0.84 2.09
C THR A 61 -9.28 -0.37 2.87
N ASN A 62 -8.94 -1.06 3.96
CA ASN A 62 -7.76 -0.78 4.75
C ASN A 62 -6.45 -1.14 4.03
N SER A 63 -6.48 -2.08 3.08
CA SER A 63 -5.28 -2.58 2.39
C SER A 63 -4.92 -1.79 1.13
N PHE A 64 -5.80 -0.91 0.65
CA PHE A 64 -5.67 -0.23 -0.64
C PHE A 64 -5.75 1.30 -0.52
N PRO A 65 -5.16 2.04 -1.47
CA PRO A 65 -5.06 3.50 -1.44
C PRO A 65 -6.35 4.18 -1.96
N VAL A 66 -7.51 3.84 -1.39
CA VAL A 66 -8.83 4.25 -1.90
C VAL A 66 -8.95 5.78 -2.04
N SER A 67 -8.48 6.53 -1.04
CA SER A 67 -8.55 7.99 -1.05
C SER A 67 -7.64 8.63 -2.10
N ALA A 68 -6.42 8.10 -2.28
CA ALA A 68 -5.50 8.55 -3.31
C ALA A 68 -6.02 8.22 -4.72
N VAL A 69 -6.62 7.03 -4.92
CA VAL A 69 -7.26 6.66 -6.19
C VAL A 69 -8.45 7.57 -6.50
N ARG A 70 -9.27 7.88 -5.49
CA ARG A 70 -10.35 8.87 -5.64
C ARG A 70 -9.81 10.22 -6.09
N PHE A 71 -8.73 10.70 -5.47
CA PHE A 71 -8.05 11.94 -5.86
C PHE A 71 -7.59 11.88 -7.33
N ILE A 72 -6.96 10.79 -7.77
CA ILE A 72 -6.50 10.60 -9.16
C ILE A 72 -7.69 10.69 -10.13
N LYS A 73 -8.78 9.96 -9.87
CA LYS A 73 -9.97 9.92 -10.75
C LYS A 73 -10.65 11.29 -10.84
N GLN A 74 -10.84 11.97 -9.70
CA GLN A 74 -11.51 13.28 -9.65
C GLN A 74 -10.74 14.39 -10.37
N ASN A 75 -9.43 14.22 -10.56
CA ASN A 75 -8.56 15.21 -11.20
C ASN A 75 -8.12 14.81 -12.62
N GLY A 76 -8.76 13.79 -13.21
CA GLY A 76 -8.48 13.38 -14.59
C GLY A 76 -7.12 12.72 -14.80
N LEU A 77 -6.50 12.20 -13.74
CA LEU A 77 -5.15 11.60 -13.78
C LEU A 77 -5.17 10.08 -14.04
N SER A 78 -6.34 9.48 -14.27
CA SER A 78 -6.48 8.02 -14.43
C SER A 78 -5.72 7.46 -15.63
N ASN A 79 -5.52 8.24 -16.70
CA ASN A 79 -4.86 7.79 -17.93
C ASN A 79 -3.35 8.01 -17.93
N GLU A 80 -2.79 8.54 -16.84
CA GLU A 80 -1.36 8.83 -16.74
C GLU A 80 -0.51 7.58 -16.61
N ARG A 81 0.73 7.66 -17.10
CA ARG A 81 1.72 6.60 -16.95
C ARG A 81 2.14 6.54 -15.50
N THR A 82 1.53 5.61 -14.77
CA THR A 82 1.60 5.53 -13.31
C THR A 82 2.60 4.47 -12.87
N PHE A 83 3.66 4.89 -12.19
CA PHE A 83 4.45 4.01 -11.34
C PHE A 83 3.69 3.80 -10.04
N SER A 84 3.41 2.54 -9.70
CA SER A 84 2.64 2.21 -8.51
C SER A 84 3.23 1.07 -7.70
N ASN A 85 2.88 1.01 -6.41
CA ASN A 85 3.18 -0.16 -5.57
C ASN A 85 2.70 -1.43 -6.26
N TYR A 86 3.60 -2.40 -6.38
CA TYR A 86 3.36 -3.70 -6.99
C TYR A 86 2.13 -4.42 -6.41
N GLU A 87 1.95 -4.33 -5.10
CA GLU A 87 0.86 -4.99 -4.37
C GLU A 87 -0.52 -4.40 -4.69
N TRP A 88 -0.56 -3.17 -5.21
CA TRP A 88 -1.80 -2.48 -5.57
C TRP A 88 -2.25 -2.75 -7.01
N GLY A 89 -1.44 -3.46 -7.81
CA GLY A 89 -1.68 -3.61 -9.24
C GLY A 89 -3.09 -4.12 -9.59
N GLY A 90 -3.55 -5.18 -8.92
CA GLY A 90 -4.89 -5.73 -9.17
C GLY A 90 -6.05 -4.79 -8.79
N TYR A 91 -5.85 -3.95 -7.76
CA TYR A 91 -6.84 -2.96 -7.34
C TYR A 91 -6.89 -1.78 -8.32
N LEU A 92 -5.73 -1.30 -8.76
CA LEU A 92 -5.66 -0.20 -9.72
C LEU A 92 -6.26 -0.59 -11.08
N ILE A 93 -6.03 -1.83 -11.54
CA ILE A 93 -6.70 -2.36 -12.74
C ILE A 93 -8.22 -2.41 -12.56
N TRP A 94 -8.71 -2.77 -11.37
CA TRP A 94 -10.15 -2.75 -11.10
C TRP A 94 -10.75 -1.33 -11.10
N GLU A 95 -9.93 -0.32 -10.84
CA GLU A 95 -10.31 1.11 -10.83
C GLU A 95 -10.04 1.81 -12.17
N ASP A 96 -9.73 1.05 -13.23
CA ASP A 96 -9.37 1.54 -14.56
C ASP A 96 -8.15 2.48 -14.56
N ILE A 97 -7.16 2.21 -13.70
CA ILE A 97 -5.89 2.92 -13.64
C ILE A 97 -4.76 2.01 -14.16
N PRO A 98 -4.00 2.42 -15.20
CA PRO A 98 -2.84 1.67 -15.68
C PRO A 98 -1.78 1.47 -14.60
N VAL A 99 -1.14 0.31 -14.61
CA VAL A 99 -0.13 -0.08 -13.62
C VAL A 99 1.21 -0.28 -14.29
N PHE A 100 2.28 0.07 -13.58
CA PHE A 100 3.65 -0.13 -14.08
C PHE A 100 4.03 -1.60 -14.11
N VAL A 101 3.84 -2.29 -12.98
CA VAL A 101 4.00 -3.75 -12.82
C VAL A 101 2.91 -4.22 -11.88
N ASP A 102 2.42 -5.45 -12.07
CA ASP A 102 1.51 -6.12 -11.14
C ASP A 102 1.90 -7.59 -10.92
N GLY A 103 1.08 -8.30 -10.14
CA GLY A 103 1.24 -9.71 -9.80
C GLY A 103 1.34 -10.69 -10.97
N ARG A 104 1.09 -10.27 -12.21
CA ARG A 104 1.26 -11.11 -13.41
C ARG A 104 2.69 -11.08 -13.96
N THR A 105 3.49 -10.08 -13.56
CA THR A 105 4.92 -9.95 -13.88
C THR A 105 5.27 -10.19 -15.37
N LEU A 106 4.44 -9.67 -16.27
CA LEU A 106 4.46 -9.97 -17.72
C LEU A 106 5.77 -9.58 -18.43
N ARG A 107 6.57 -8.66 -17.85
CA ARG A 107 7.84 -8.19 -18.42
C ARG A 107 8.94 -8.16 -17.37
N LYS A 108 9.96 -9.01 -17.53
CA LYS A 108 11.13 -9.07 -16.63
C LYS A 108 11.87 -7.74 -16.52
N GLU A 109 12.07 -7.04 -17.65
CA GLU A 109 12.73 -5.73 -17.70
C GLU A 109 12.01 -4.66 -16.85
N ALA A 110 10.68 -4.63 -16.91
CA ALA A 110 9.86 -3.70 -16.12
C ALA A 110 9.93 -4.05 -14.63
N LEU A 111 9.92 -5.35 -14.30
CA LEU A 111 10.08 -5.82 -12.92
C LEU A 111 11.47 -5.46 -12.34
N THR A 112 12.54 -5.65 -13.11
CA THR A 112 13.90 -5.23 -12.70
C THR A 112 13.95 -3.72 -12.49
N SER A 113 13.40 -2.95 -13.43
CA SER A 113 13.28 -1.49 -13.31
C SER A 113 12.50 -1.09 -12.05
N TYR A 114 11.40 -1.79 -11.74
CA TYR A 114 10.60 -1.56 -10.54
C TYR A 114 11.43 -1.65 -9.26
N TYR A 115 12.23 -2.71 -9.11
CA TYR A 115 13.07 -2.89 -7.92
C TYR A 115 14.16 -1.82 -7.79
N HIS A 116 14.79 -1.44 -8.90
CA HIS A 116 15.77 -0.35 -8.92
C HIS A 116 15.15 1.00 -8.54
N ILE A 117 13.98 1.31 -9.10
CA ILE A 117 13.28 2.56 -8.80
C ILE A 117 12.82 2.56 -7.32
N MET A 118 12.11 1.53 -6.87
CA MET A 118 11.49 1.48 -5.54
C MET A 118 12.52 1.44 -4.41
N PHE A 119 13.48 0.52 -4.49
CA PHE A 119 14.35 0.17 -3.35
C PHE A 119 15.75 0.79 -3.44
N GLN A 120 16.19 1.21 -4.63
CA GLN A 120 17.47 1.88 -4.82
C GLN A 120 17.31 3.37 -5.16
N GLY A 121 16.07 3.84 -5.39
CA GLY A 121 15.80 5.24 -5.68
C GLY A 121 16.35 5.71 -7.04
N LYS A 122 16.63 4.79 -7.98
CA LYS A 122 17.17 5.09 -9.32
C LYS A 122 16.08 5.69 -10.21
N THR A 123 15.92 7.01 -10.14
CA THR A 123 14.83 7.73 -10.83
C THR A 123 15.00 7.82 -12.34
N GLU A 124 16.17 7.48 -12.88
CA GLU A 124 16.40 7.37 -14.33
C GLU A 124 15.46 6.33 -14.96
N GLY A 125 15.08 5.30 -14.21
CA GLY A 125 14.05 4.35 -14.64
C GLY A 125 12.69 5.01 -14.87
N LEU A 126 12.31 5.99 -14.05
CA LEU A 126 11.06 6.74 -14.26
C LEU A 126 11.09 7.52 -15.57
N ASP A 127 12.25 8.01 -15.99
CA ASP A 127 12.44 8.69 -17.27
C ASP A 127 12.37 7.74 -18.46
N TYR A 128 13.11 6.63 -18.39
CA TYR A 128 13.12 5.60 -19.42
C TYR A 128 11.70 5.10 -19.76
N TRP A 129 10.90 4.87 -18.71
CA TRP A 129 9.52 4.40 -18.86
C TRP A 129 8.49 5.52 -19.09
N LYS A 130 8.94 6.77 -19.18
CA LYS A 130 8.10 7.97 -19.38
C LYS A 130 6.98 8.08 -18.33
N VAL A 131 7.30 7.76 -17.07
CA VAL A 131 6.35 7.85 -15.95
C VAL A 131 6.03 9.31 -15.69
N SER A 132 4.75 9.67 -15.68
CA SER A 132 4.25 11.01 -15.35
C SER A 132 3.65 11.09 -13.96
N GLN A 133 3.21 9.96 -13.39
CA GLN A 133 2.57 9.86 -12.07
C GLN A 133 3.23 8.78 -11.22
N VAL A 134 3.43 9.04 -9.92
CA VAL A 134 3.86 8.02 -8.95
C VAL A 134 2.82 7.93 -7.85
N LEU A 135 2.25 6.74 -7.64
CA LEU A 135 1.29 6.40 -6.57
C LEU A 135 1.86 5.25 -5.72
N PHE A 136 2.34 5.54 -4.52
CA PHE A 136 3.03 4.50 -3.74
C PHE A 136 2.94 4.74 -2.23
N SER A 137 3.28 3.72 -1.45
CA SER A 137 3.12 3.73 0.00
C SER A 137 4.17 4.54 0.74
N GLY A 138 5.25 4.99 0.10
CA GLY A 138 6.33 5.78 0.72
C GLY A 138 7.20 5.03 1.74
N ALA A 139 6.67 4.01 2.41
CA ALA A 139 7.33 3.17 3.39
C ALA A 139 6.83 1.72 3.30
N ASP A 140 7.64 0.81 3.81
CA ASP A 140 7.34 -0.61 3.90
C ASP A 140 6.13 -0.86 4.81
N ILE A 141 5.24 -1.74 4.37
CA ILE A 141 3.97 -2.00 5.04
C ILE A 141 4.18 -2.56 6.46
N THR A 142 5.23 -3.38 6.63
CA THR A 142 5.45 -4.22 7.80
C THR A 142 6.38 -3.57 8.81
N THR A 143 7.45 -2.96 8.32
CA THR A 143 8.56 -2.41 9.14
C THR A 143 8.48 -0.89 9.31
N GLY A 144 7.72 -0.20 8.45
CA GLY A 144 7.66 1.26 8.43
C GLY A 144 8.91 1.92 7.84
N LYS A 145 9.89 1.12 7.37
CA LYS A 145 11.10 1.61 6.75
C LYS A 145 10.77 2.45 5.51
N PRO A 146 11.27 3.69 5.38
CA PRO A 146 11.04 4.51 4.20
C PRO A 146 11.64 3.86 2.95
N MET A 147 10.93 3.98 1.83
CA MET A 147 11.40 3.52 0.52
C MET A 147 12.41 4.53 -0.05
N ALA A 148 13.50 4.05 -0.66
CA ALA A 148 14.53 4.91 -1.25
C ALA A 148 13.95 5.86 -2.32
N LEU A 149 12.94 5.40 -3.06
CA LEU A 149 12.20 6.23 -4.01
C LEU A 149 11.64 7.51 -3.38
N LEU A 150 11.18 7.47 -2.13
CA LEU A 150 10.61 8.63 -1.44
C LEU A 150 11.65 9.76 -1.33
N ASP A 151 12.86 9.43 -0.87
CA ASP A 151 13.96 10.38 -0.80
C ASP A 151 14.31 10.94 -2.18
N SER A 152 14.39 10.09 -3.20
CA SER A 152 14.72 10.54 -4.55
C SER A 152 13.67 11.50 -5.10
N LEU A 153 12.37 11.24 -4.89
CA LEU A 153 11.29 12.13 -5.34
C LEU A 153 11.27 13.45 -4.58
N VAL A 154 11.45 13.43 -3.26
CA VAL A 154 11.48 14.65 -2.45
C VAL A 154 12.69 15.53 -2.78
N ASN A 155 13.84 14.91 -3.09
CA ASN A 155 15.09 15.62 -3.41
C ASN A 155 15.23 15.98 -4.90
N ALA A 156 14.39 15.45 -5.79
CA ALA A 156 14.38 15.76 -7.21
C ALA A 156 13.76 17.14 -7.48
N LYS A 157 14.46 18.19 -7.02
CA LYS A 157 14.05 19.60 -7.11
C LYS A 157 13.48 19.91 -8.49
N ASN A 158 12.26 20.45 -8.50
CA ASN A 158 11.54 20.89 -9.69
C ASN A 158 11.24 19.81 -10.74
N ARG A 159 11.48 18.52 -10.48
CA ARG A 159 11.12 17.42 -11.39
C ARG A 159 9.86 16.68 -10.96
N TRP A 160 9.62 16.57 -9.67
CA TRP A 160 8.46 15.90 -9.09
C TRP A 160 7.79 16.78 -8.05
N VAL A 161 6.46 16.87 -8.13
CA VAL A 161 5.63 17.67 -7.23
C VAL A 161 4.67 16.75 -6.49
N LEU A 162 4.66 16.85 -5.16
CA LEU A 162 3.68 16.15 -4.32
C LEU A 162 2.32 16.83 -4.46
N LEU A 163 1.30 16.09 -4.89
CA LEU A 163 -0.08 16.59 -5.00
C LEU A 163 -1.01 16.05 -3.90
N TYR A 164 -0.69 14.89 -3.34
CA TYR A 164 -1.54 14.21 -2.36
C TYR A 164 -0.69 13.37 -1.40
N GLY A 165 -1.09 13.32 -0.13
CA GLY A 165 -0.53 12.41 0.85
C GLY A 165 -1.49 12.13 2.00
N ASP A 166 -1.69 10.85 2.31
CA ASP A 166 -2.41 10.38 3.49
C ASP A 166 -1.59 9.32 4.26
N GLU A 167 -2.23 8.56 5.16
CA GLU A 167 -1.56 7.50 5.93
C GLU A 167 -1.21 6.24 5.13
N LYS A 168 -1.68 6.10 3.89
CA LYS A 168 -1.49 4.91 3.05
C LYS A 168 -0.65 5.19 1.82
N ALA A 169 -0.81 6.34 1.20
CA ALA A 169 -0.21 6.63 -0.09
C ALA A 169 0.15 8.11 -0.24
N VAL A 170 1.13 8.32 -1.11
CA VAL A 170 1.47 9.63 -1.66
C VAL A 170 1.32 9.59 -3.18
N VAL A 171 0.92 10.72 -3.77
CA VAL A 171 0.85 10.92 -5.21
C VAL A 171 1.78 12.05 -5.61
N PHE A 172 2.79 11.71 -6.41
CA PHE A 172 3.65 12.68 -7.09
C PHE A 172 3.28 12.76 -8.56
N ILE A 173 3.32 13.97 -9.10
CA ILE A 173 3.24 14.22 -10.54
C ILE A 173 4.57 14.78 -11.04
N ARG A 174 4.94 14.46 -12.26
CA ARG A 174 6.08 15.08 -12.94
C ARG A 174 5.78 16.56 -13.17
N ASN A 175 6.76 17.43 -12.95
CA ASN A 175 6.61 18.87 -13.15
C ASN A 175 6.67 19.21 -14.64
N GLU A 176 5.53 19.22 -15.30
CA GLU A 176 5.38 19.49 -16.73
C GLU A 176 4.27 20.52 -16.95
N GLU A 177 4.38 21.30 -18.04
CA GLU A 177 3.44 22.38 -18.34
C GLU A 177 1.99 21.89 -18.44
N ARG A 178 1.75 20.69 -18.97
CA ARG A 178 0.41 20.09 -19.05
C ARG A 178 -0.25 19.85 -17.68
N PHE A 179 0.53 19.81 -16.59
CA PHE A 179 0.03 19.67 -15.23
C PHE A 179 0.08 20.98 -14.43
N SER A 180 0.44 22.12 -15.05
CA SER A 180 0.63 23.40 -14.34
C SER A 180 -0.61 23.82 -13.56
N GLY A 181 -1.81 23.63 -14.12
CA GLY A 181 -3.08 23.89 -13.43
C GLY A 181 -3.31 23.03 -12.20
N LEU A 182 -3.00 21.73 -12.27
CA LEU A 182 -3.11 20.81 -11.13
C LEU A 182 -2.06 21.11 -10.06
N ILE A 183 -0.82 21.37 -10.48
CA ILE A 183 0.29 21.75 -9.60
C ILE A 183 -0.08 23.02 -8.83
N LYS A 184 -0.55 24.07 -9.51
CA LYS A 184 -0.97 25.32 -8.87
C LYS A 184 -2.08 25.12 -7.83
N ARG A 185 -2.98 24.16 -8.07
CA ARG A 185 -4.15 23.92 -7.21
C ARG A 185 -3.86 23.02 -6.01
N TYR A 186 -3.01 22.00 -6.21
CA TYR A 186 -2.85 20.90 -5.24
C TYR A 186 -1.42 20.70 -4.75
N SER A 187 -0.43 21.48 -5.21
CA SER A 187 0.95 21.28 -4.76
C SER A 187 1.06 21.41 -3.25
N ILE A 188 1.69 20.41 -2.64
CA ILE A 188 2.05 20.37 -1.23
C ILE A 188 3.57 20.35 -1.14
N PRO A 189 4.21 21.00 -0.14
CA PRO A 189 5.64 20.84 0.07
C PRO A 189 6.04 19.36 0.12
N SER A 190 6.95 18.93 -0.76
CA SER A 190 7.34 17.50 -0.88
C SER A 190 7.83 16.90 0.43
N ILE A 191 8.36 17.73 1.35
CA ILE A 191 8.75 17.31 2.70
C ILE A 191 7.61 16.69 3.51
N PHE A 192 6.35 17.01 3.22
CA PHE A 192 5.20 16.41 3.89
C PHE A 192 4.95 14.96 3.51
N ALA A 193 5.61 14.43 2.47
CA ALA A 193 5.55 13.01 2.17
C ALA A 193 6.13 12.14 3.32
N TYR A 194 7.03 12.68 4.14
CA TYR A 194 7.53 12.02 5.34
C TYR A 194 6.50 11.91 6.48
N ASN A 195 5.37 12.63 6.41
CA ASN A 195 4.28 12.46 7.38
C ASN A 195 3.73 11.03 7.34
N LEU A 196 3.63 10.44 6.15
CA LEU A 196 3.22 9.05 5.98
C LEU A 196 4.15 8.13 6.76
N VAL A 197 5.47 8.29 6.60
CA VAL A 197 6.48 7.48 7.30
C VAL A 197 6.31 7.60 8.82
N GLN A 198 6.11 8.81 9.35
CA GLN A 198 5.88 9.02 10.78
C GLN A 198 4.60 8.35 11.28
N MET A 199 3.48 8.50 10.56
CA MET A 199 2.19 7.89 10.92
C MET A 199 2.29 6.37 10.90
N ARG A 200 2.96 5.82 9.89
CA ARG A 200 3.16 4.38 9.74
C ARG A 200 4.03 3.80 10.84
N ALA A 201 5.17 4.43 11.12
CA ALA A 201 6.02 4.06 12.24
C ALA A 201 5.25 4.09 13.57
N LYS A 202 4.48 5.17 13.85
CA LYS A 202 3.65 5.26 15.06
C LYS A 202 2.63 4.13 15.17
N LYS A 203 1.97 3.76 14.07
CA LYS A 203 1.01 2.65 14.03
C LYS A 203 1.67 1.31 14.36
N ILE A 204 2.90 1.08 13.90
CA ILE A 204 3.66 -0.11 14.28
C ILE A 204 4.03 -0.05 15.76
N LEU A 205 4.53 1.09 16.23
CA LEU A 205 4.93 1.28 17.63
C LEU A 205 3.76 1.17 18.62
N SER A 206 2.52 1.47 18.21
CA SER A 206 1.35 1.21 19.07
C SER A 206 1.07 -0.27 19.30
N ILE A 207 1.60 -1.15 18.43
CA ILE A 207 1.47 -2.61 18.53
C ILE A 207 2.76 -3.23 19.09
N LYS A 208 3.92 -2.73 18.66
CA LYS A 208 5.27 -3.17 19.04
C LYS A 208 6.11 -1.96 19.47
N PRO A 209 5.99 -1.49 20.72
CA PRO A 209 6.63 -0.25 21.17
C PRO A 209 8.15 -0.20 21.04
N ASP A 210 8.80 -1.37 21.08
CA ASP A 210 10.25 -1.52 21.00
C ASP A 210 10.71 -2.06 19.63
N ASP A 211 9.93 -1.89 18.55
CA ASP A 211 10.40 -2.25 17.21
C ASP A 211 11.50 -1.27 16.74
N PRO A 212 12.77 -1.72 16.59
CA PRO A 212 13.90 -0.82 16.36
C PRO A 212 13.82 -0.15 14.97
N ILE A 213 13.26 -0.84 13.98
CA ILE A 213 13.13 -0.31 12.61
C ILE A 213 12.05 0.77 12.58
N ALA A 214 10.92 0.57 13.24
CA ALA A 214 9.86 1.57 13.33
C ALA A 214 10.33 2.82 14.11
N LEU A 215 11.04 2.64 15.23
CA LEU A 215 11.67 3.73 15.98
C LEU A 215 12.64 4.53 15.10
N ALA A 216 13.56 3.84 14.40
CA ALA A 216 14.51 4.47 13.49
C ALA A 216 13.81 5.16 12.31
N SER A 217 12.71 4.60 11.79
CA SER A 217 11.93 5.19 10.70
C SER A 217 11.24 6.48 11.13
N PHE A 218 10.68 6.52 12.34
CA PHE A 218 10.12 7.74 12.91
C PHE A 218 11.18 8.83 13.08
N ALA A 219 12.36 8.46 13.60
CA ALA A 219 13.48 9.37 13.73
C ALA A 219 13.96 9.88 12.37
N TYR A 220 14.15 9.00 11.39
CA TYR A 220 14.55 9.36 10.03
C TYR A 220 13.62 10.42 9.42
N ALA A 221 12.31 10.17 9.46
CA ALA A 221 11.32 11.11 8.94
C ALA A 221 11.33 12.45 9.69
N SER A 222 11.54 12.41 11.01
CA SER A 222 11.66 13.61 11.85
C SER A 222 12.90 14.43 11.47
N PHE A 223 14.05 13.77 11.24
CA PHE A 223 15.27 14.41 10.77
C PHE A 223 15.06 15.09 9.42
N LYS A 224 14.48 14.39 8.45
CA LYS A 224 14.22 14.93 7.10
C LYS A 224 13.35 16.18 7.16
N LYS A 225 12.37 16.22 8.06
CA LYS A 225 11.50 17.37 8.31
C LYS A 225 12.16 18.50 9.12
N GLY A 226 13.45 18.41 9.45
CA GLY A 226 14.15 19.40 10.28
C GLY A 226 13.82 19.32 11.78
N MET A 227 13.04 18.32 12.20
CA MET A 227 12.56 18.15 13.58
C MET A 227 13.48 17.21 14.36
N LYS A 228 14.79 17.52 14.41
CA LYS A 228 15.77 16.64 15.05
C LYS A 228 15.43 16.35 16.52
N GLY A 229 15.01 17.37 17.28
CA GLY A 229 14.62 17.20 18.69
C GLY A 229 13.51 16.16 18.90
N VAL A 230 12.55 16.08 17.96
CA VAL A 230 11.42 15.13 18.02
C VAL A 230 11.88 13.69 17.75
N GLY A 231 12.80 13.49 16.82
CA GLY A 231 13.27 12.16 16.46
C GLY A 231 14.40 11.60 17.32
N LYS A 232 15.16 12.46 18.02
CA LYS A 232 16.34 12.06 18.80
C LYS A 232 16.02 10.97 19.86
N PRO A 233 14.94 11.05 20.66
CA PRO A 233 14.63 10.01 21.64
C PRO A 233 14.36 8.64 20.99
N TYR A 234 13.70 8.64 19.83
CA TYR A 234 13.35 7.41 19.12
C TYR A 234 14.60 6.69 18.60
N ILE A 235 15.54 7.41 18.00
CA ILE A 235 16.77 6.78 17.51
C ILE A 235 17.68 6.31 18.64
N VAL A 236 17.73 7.04 19.77
CA VAL A 236 18.46 6.59 20.97
C VAL A 236 17.88 5.27 21.48
N ARG A 237 16.55 5.17 21.56
CA ARG A 237 15.87 3.92 21.94
C ARG A 237 16.14 2.79 20.94
N ALA A 238 16.05 3.06 19.64
CA ALA A 238 16.32 2.06 18.59
C ALA A 238 17.74 1.48 18.70
N VAL A 239 18.75 2.33 18.88
CA VAL A 239 20.15 1.93 19.05
C VAL A 239 20.33 1.07 20.32
N SER A 240 19.64 1.42 21.42
CA SER A 240 19.71 0.61 22.65
C SER A 240 19.12 -0.80 22.51
N ILE A 241 18.26 -1.02 21.52
CA ILE A 241 17.60 -2.30 21.25
C ILE A 241 18.38 -3.12 20.22
N ASP A 242 18.78 -2.49 19.11
CA ASP A 242 19.45 -3.17 18.00
C ASP A 242 20.43 -2.22 17.28
N ASN A 243 21.65 -2.10 17.84
CA ASN A 243 22.72 -1.29 17.27
C ASN A 243 23.45 -1.98 16.10
N GLU A 244 23.20 -3.27 15.83
CA GLU A 244 23.83 -3.98 14.72
C GLU A 244 23.06 -3.82 13.40
N ASN A 245 21.79 -3.42 13.48
CA ASN A 245 20.98 -3.19 12.31
C ASN A 245 21.52 -2.05 11.42
N PRO A 246 21.81 -2.31 10.13
CA PRO A 246 22.39 -1.30 9.24
C PRO A 246 21.52 -0.05 9.07
N PHE A 247 20.19 -0.21 9.09
CA PHE A 247 19.29 0.94 8.97
C PHE A 247 19.28 1.77 10.26
N VAL A 248 19.30 1.14 11.43
CA VAL A 248 19.40 1.85 12.71
C VAL A 248 20.71 2.63 12.79
N GLN A 249 21.84 2.02 12.44
CA GLN A 249 23.14 2.69 12.38
C GLN A 249 23.15 3.87 11.39
N GLN A 250 22.58 3.68 10.20
CA GLN A 250 22.45 4.74 9.20
C GLN A 250 21.69 5.96 9.76
N VAL A 251 20.55 5.73 10.42
CA VAL A 251 19.76 6.82 11.02
C VAL A 251 20.50 7.44 12.20
N ALA A 252 21.14 6.64 13.06
CA ALA A 252 21.93 7.14 14.19
C ALA A 252 23.05 8.11 13.75
N GLY A 253 23.71 7.81 12.62
CA GLY A 253 24.70 8.68 12.00
C GLY A 253 24.17 10.06 11.63
N LEU A 254 22.90 10.18 11.22
CA LEU A 254 22.26 11.48 10.94
C LEU A 254 22.13 12.35 12.21
N TYR A 255 22.05 11.71 13.37
CA TYR A 255 21.86 12.35 14.67
C TYR A 255 23.15 12.58 15.45
N GLY A 256 24.31 12.28 14.86
CA GLY A 256 25.63 12.50 15.45
C GLY A 256 25.97 11.56 16.61
N ASN A 257 25.26 10.44 16.78
CA ASN A 257 25.68 9.38 17.69
C ASN A 257 26.60 8.43 16.91
N ARG A 258 27.90 8.48 17.20
CA ARG A 258 28.83 7.37 16.98
C ARG A 258 29.29 6.89 18.34
#